data_AF-K1WYT4-F1
#
_entry.id   AF-K1WYT4-F1
#
_cell.length_a   1.000
_cell.length_b   1.000
_cell.length_c   1.000
_cell.angle_alpha   90.00
_cell.angle_beta   90.00
_cell.angle_gamma   90.00
#
_symmetry.space_group_name_H-M   'P 1'
#
loop_
_entity.id
_entity.type
_entity.pdbx_description
1 polymer ?
#
loop_
_entity_poly.entity_id
_entity_poly.type
_entity_poly.pdbx_seq_one_letter_code
_entity_poly.pdbx_strand_id
1 'polypeptide(L)'
;MLELPYDIYFFHEVDWLPLSINIIFPPLLMFASAALVNIPGPNNTEKLIKEIFRIVYAKDANSITQTQLKLTPSTPMHLTIRLLFTTISLGIYALLIWLLNSLGFNLISGVLFFLFLSIVSFLVFRIRSTANELLVVRDKEGIFYHIIDFIFLPFMRIGYWLASKLEGYNIFLFFLDFIIEAPFKLVLEVLGNWLAFVREKKEEIIP
;
A
#
# COMPACT_ATOMS: atom_id res chain seq x y z
N MET A 1 2.88 -3.24 -20.66
CA MET A 1 2.88 -3.46 -22.13
C MET A 1 4.18 -3.03 -22.82
N LEU A 2 5.19 -2.51 -22.12
CA LEU A 2 6.54 -2.25 -22.68
C LEU A 2 7.50 -3.46 -22.61
N GLU A 3 7.22 -4.48 -21.80
CA GLU A 3 8.02 -5.73 -21.71
C GLU A 3 7.91 -6.61 -22.94
N LEU A 4 6.69 -6.81 -23.44
CA LEU A 4 6.39 -7.68 -24.59
C LEU A 4 7.25 -7.40 -25.83
N PRO A 5 7.36 -6.16 -26.33
CA PRO A 5 8.19 -5.89 -27.50
C PRO A 5 9.69 -6.04 -27.22
N TYR A 6 10.14 -5.87 -25.98
CA TYR A 6 11.56 -6.01 -25.62
C TYR A 6 11.98 -7.50 -25.56
N ASP A 7 11.18 -8.33 -24.88
CA ASP A 7 11.46 -9.77 -24.74
C ASP A 7 11.44 -10.48 -26.11
N ILE A 8 10.50 -10.13 -26.98
CA ILE A 8 10.42 -10.67 -28.34
C ILE A 8 11.63 -10.25 -29.19
N TYR A 9 12.14 -9.02 -29.02
CA TYR A 9 13.23 -8.49 -29.84
C TYR A 9 14.62 -8.94 -29.39
N PHE A 10 14.82 -9.16 -28.08
CA PHE A 10 16.14 -9.51 -27.52
C PHE A 10 16.28 -10.97 -27.08
N PHE A 11 15.23 -11.59 -26.54
CA PHE A 11 15.33 -12.91 -25.90
C PHE A 11 14.62 -14.03 -26.67
N HIS A 12 13.80 -13.72 -27.68
CA HIS A 12 13.05 -14.68 -28.54
C HIS A 12 12.12 -15.66 -27.79
N GLU A 13 12.13 -15.67 -26.46
CA GLU A 13 11.23 -16.41 -25.59
C GLU A 13 10.64 -15.45 -24.55
N VAL A 14 9.33 -15.57 -24.33
CA VAL A 14 8.62 -14.79 -23.30
C VAL A 14 8.60 -15.64 -22.04
N ASP A 15 9.29 -15.19 -21.01
CA ASP A 15 9.21 -15.80 -19.69
C ASP A 15 7.85 -15.46 -19.06
N TRP A 16 6.89 -16.36 -19.25
CA TRP A 16 5.50 -16.20 -18.82
C TRP A 16 5.35 -16.00 -17.31
N LEU A 17 6.28 -16.52 -16.50
CA LEU A 17 6.23 -16.45 -15.05
C LEU A 17 6.54 -15.03 -14.53
N PRO A 18 7.68 -14.38 -14.87
CA PRO A 18 7.92 -12.96 -14.61
C PRO A 18 6.80 -12.05 -15.10
N LEU A 19 6.33 -12.28 -16.34
CA LEU A 19 5.26 -11.49 -16.95
C LEU A 19 3.96 -11.58 -16.13
N SER A 20 3.56 -12.80 -15.75
CA SER A 20 2.36 -13.03 -14.95
C SER A 20 2.46 -12.39 -13.57
N ILE A 21 3.62 -12.49 -12.93
CA ILE A 21 3.87 -11.86 -11.62
C ILE A 21 3.79 -10.33 -11.75
N ASN A 22 4.41 -9.73 -12.77
CA ASN A 22 4.36 -8.27 -12.97
C ASN A 22 2.94 -7.74 -13.21
N ILE A 23 2.05 -8.54 -13.79
CA ILE A 23 0.66 -8.16 -14.05
C ILE A 23 -0.22 -8.39 -12.82
N ILE A 24 -0.08 -9.54 -12.14
CA ILE A 24 -1.02 -9.98 -11.09
C ILE A 24 -0.62 -9.44 -9.71
N PHE A 25 0.68 -9.34 -9.44
CA PHE A 25 1.17 -8.99 -8.11
C PHE A 25 0.73 -7.59 -7.64
N PRO A 26 0.79 -6.52 -8.47
CA PRO A 26 0.40 -5.18 -8.01
C PRO A 26 -1.09 -5.10 -7.59
N PRO A 27 -2.08 -5.56 -8.39
CA PRO A 27 -3.48 -5.61 -7.97
C PRO A 27 -3.71 -6.47 -6.73
N LEU A 28 -3.03 -7.63 -6.64
CA LEU A 28 -3.15 -8.53 -5.49
C LEU A 28 -2.65 -7.85 -4.21
N LEU A 29 -1.51 -7.15 -4.28
CA LEU A 29 -0.96 -6.43 -3.14
C LEU A 29 -1.87 -5.29 -2.69
N MET A 30 -2.50 -4.58 -3.62
CA MET A 30 -3.50 -3.56 -3.28
C MET A 30 -4.74 -4.15 -2.64
N PHE A 31 -5.30 -5.23 -3.21
CA PHE A 31 -6.46 -5.91 -2.66
C PHE A 31 -6.19 -6.40 -1.23
N ALA A 32 -5.08 -7.11 -1.02
CA ALA A 32 -4.67 -7.59 0.30
C ALA A 32 -4.47 -6.42 1.28
N SER A 33 -3.82 -5.34 0.83
CA SER A 33 -3.54 -4.21 1.69
C SER A 33 -4.78 -3.41 2.07
N ALA A 34 -5.73 -3.26 1.14
CA ALA A 34 -7.02 -2.60 1.31
C ALA A 34 -7.95 -3.41 2.22
N ALA A 35 -7.96 -4.74 2.08
CA ALA A 35 -8.70 -5.63 2.96
C ALA A 35 -8.19 -5.58 4.42
N LEU A 36 -6.92 -5.22 4.62
CA LEU A 36 -6.31 -5.01 5.93
C LEU A 36 -6.56 -3.61 6.52
N VAL A 37 -7.24 -2.70 5.80
CA VAL A 37 -7.57 -1.35 6.31
C VAL A 37 -8.82 -1.43 7.17
N ASN A 38 -8.69 -1.06 8.44
CA ASN A 38 -9.83 -0.91 9.34
C ASN A 38 -10.65 0.33 8.91
N ILE A 39 -11.83 0.10 8.34
CA ILE A 39 -12.75 1.18 7.99
C ILE A 39 -13.39 1.71 9.29
N PRO A 40 -13.39 3.03 9.54
CA PRO A 40 -14.05 3.60 10.71
C PRO A 40 -15.53 3.22 10.76
N GLY A 41 -15.89 2.37 11.73
CA GLY A 41 -17.28 1.98 11.97
C GLY A 41 -18.10 3.06 12.72
N PRO A 42 -19.42 2.88 12.87
CA PRO A 42 -20.32 3.85 13.53
C PRO A 42 -19.92 4.20 14.97
N ASN A 43 -19.24 3.29 15.68
CA ASN A 43 -18.67 3.54 17.00
C ASN A 43 -17.60 4.66 17.00
N ASN A 44 -16.89 4.87 15.89
CA ASN A 44 -15.93 5.96 15.74
C ASN A 44 -16.66 7.31 15.59
N THR A 45 -17.78 7.34 14.87
CA THR A 45 -18.62 8.53 14.72
C THR A 45 -19.19 9.00 16.05
N GLU A 46 -19.72 8.09 16.87
CA GLU A 46 -20.24 8.42 18.20
C GLU A 46 -19.14 8.97 19.13
N LYS A 47 -17.94 8.39 19.09
CA LYS A 47 -16.78 8.87 19.84
C LYS A 47 -16.26 10.22 19.34
N LEU A 48 -16.26 10.46 18.03
CA LEU A 48 -15.90 11.76 17.44
C LEU A 48 -16.86 12.85 17.90
N ILE A 49 -18.17 12.60 17.86
CA ILE A 49 -19.17 13.54 18.35
C ILE A 49 -18.95 13.81 19.85
N LYS A 50 -18.70 12.77 20.65
CA LYS A 50 -18.43 12.90 22.09
C LYS A 50 -17.18 13.73 22.38
N GLU A 51 -16.12 13.56 21.61
CA GLU A 51 -14.87 14.31 21.78
C GLU A 51 -15.00 15.76 21.31
N ILE A 52 -15.73 16.02 20.21
CA ILE A 52 -16.09 17.37 19.78
C ILE A 52 -16.92 18.08 20.87
N PHE A 53 -17.94 17.40 21.42
CA PHE A 53 -18.73 17.95 22.52
C PHE A 53 -17.88 18.24 23.75
N ARG A 54 -16.92 17.37 24.07
CA ARG A 54 -15.98 17.59 25.17
C ARG A 54 -15.12 18.84 24.94
N ILE A 55 -14.56 19.03 23.74
CA ILE A 55 -13.72 20.20 23.42
C ILE A 55 -14.54 21.50 23.42
N VAL A 56 -15.77 21.46 22.91
CA VAL A 56 -16.63 22.66 22.75
C VAL A 56 -17.31 23.06 24.07
N TYR A 57 -17.73 22.09 24.89
CA TYR A 57 -18.53 22.35 26.10
C TYR A 57 -17.78 22.12 27.41
N ALA A 58 -16.82 21.19 27.49
CA ALA A 58 -16.01 21.02 28.68
C ALA A 58 -14.81 21.96 28.59
N LYS A 59 -14.87 23.05 29.35
CA LYS A 59 -13.78 24.04 29.52
C LYS A 59 -12.61 23.45 30.33
N ASP A 60 -12.19 22.23 30.01
CA ASP A 60 -11.09 21.53 30.64
C ASP A 60 -9.90 21.50 29.67
N ALA A 61 -9.28 22.67 29.54
CA ALA A 61 -8.14 22.94 28.67
C ALA A 61 -6.87 22.14 29.05
N ASN A 62 -6.93 21.27 30.06
CA ASN A 62 -5.80 20.52 30.58
C ASN A 62 -5.74 19.04 30.13
N SER A 63 -6.63 18.59 29.24
CA SER A 63 -6.61 17.19 28.76
C SER A 63 -6.20 16.98 27.30
N ILE A 64 -5.89 18.05 26.56
CA ILE A 64 -5.48 17.99 25.13
C ILE A 64 -3.98 18.09 24.88
N THR A 65 -3.16 18.17 25.93
CA THR A 65 -1.73 17.92 25.79
C THR A 65 -1.46 16.46 26.13
N GLN A 66 -1.87 15.55 25.24
CA GLN A 66 -0.95 14.45 24.94
C GLN A 66 0.27 15.11 24.33
N THR A 67 1.18 15.57 25.19
CA THR A 67 2.54 15.91 24.81
C THR A 67 3.08 14.60 24.26
N GLN A 68 2.93 14.39 22.95
CA GLN A 68 3.77 13.46 22.24
C GLN A 68 5.16 13.90 22.64
N LEU A 69 5.82 13.11 23.50
CA LEU A 69 7.19 13.34 23.86
C LEU A 69 7.93 13.36 22.53
N LYS A 70 8.20 14.56 22.02
CA LYS A 70 9.18 14.80 20.98
C LYS A 70 10.50 14.52 21.67
N LEU A 71 10.78 13.23 21.88
CA LEU A 71 12.13 12.75 22.02
C LEU A 71 12.77 13.18 20.71
N THR A 72 13.43 14.33 20.71
CA THR A 72 14.40 14.68 19.69
C THR A 72 15.65 13.92 20.08
N PRO A 73 15.99 12.80 19.40
CA PRO A 73 17.23 12.10 19.67
C PRO A 73 18.40 13.08 19.67
N SER A 74 19.41 12.81 20.49
CA SER A 74 20.68 13.53 20.37
C SER A 74 21.26 13.34 18.95
N THR A 75 22.01 14.32 18.46
CA THR A 75 22.65 14.29 17.12
C THR A 75 23.34 12.96 16.77
N PRO A 76 24.12 12.30 17.67
CA PRO A 76 24.69 10.99 17.38
C PRO A 76 23.66 9.85 17.33
N MET A 77 22.59 9.91 18.14
CA MET A 77 21.53 8.88 18.14
C MET A 77 20.74 8.89 16.83
N HIS A 78 20.50 10.07 16.25
CA HIS A 78 19.91 10.18 14.90
C HIS A 78 20.76 9.52 13.83
N LEU A 79 22.09 9.67 13.91
CA LEU A 79 23.01 9.09 12.94
C LEU A 79 22.98 7.56 13.01
N THR A 80 23.06 6.99 14.22
CA THR A 80 23.00 5.54 14.42
C THR A 80 21.71 4.94 13.90
N ILE A 81 20.55 5.55 14.18
CA ILE A 81 19.25 5.10 13.68
C ILE A 81 19.20 5.16 12.15
N ARG A 82 19.72 6.24 11.54
CA ARG A 82 19.73 6.38 10.08
C ARG A 82 20.62 5.34 9.41
N LEU A 83 21.79 5.05 9.99
CA LEU A 83 22.71 4.03 9.48
C LEU A 83 22.06 2.65 9.56
N LEU A 84 21.49 2.30 10.72
CA LEU A 84 20.82 1.03 10.92
C LEU A 84 19.65 0.84 9.93
N PHE A 85 18.81 1.87 9.77
CA PHE A 85 17.73 1.85 8.78
C PHE A 85 18.25 1.66 7.35
N THR A 86 19.34 2.35 6.98
CA THR A 86 19.93 2.25 5.64
C THR A 86 20.47 0.84 5.39
N THR A 87 21.19 0.26 6.36
CA THR A 87 21.70 -1.11 6.25
C THR A 87 20.58 -2.12 6.07
N ILE A 88 19.49 -1.98 6.84
CA ILE A 88 18.33 -2.86 6.72
C ILE A 88 17.65 -2.69 5.36
N SER A 89 17.48 -1.45 4.89
CA SER A 89 16.90 -1.16 3.58
C SER A 89 17.70 -1.81 2.45
N LEU A 90 19.04 -1.75 2.52
CA LEU A 90 19.91 -2.44 1.57
C LEU A 90 19.72 -3.95 1.62
N GLY A 91 19.58 -4.53 2.82
CA GLY A 91 19.26 -5.95 2.99
C GLY A 91 17.93 -6.34 2.34
N ILE A 92 16.89 -5.50 2.48
CA ILE A 92 15.58 -5.70 1.85
C ILE A 92 15.69 -5.66 0.32
N TYR A 93 16.43 -4.70 -0.24
CA TYR A 93 16.66 -4.63 -1.69
C TYR A 93 17.46 -5.83 -2.20
N ALA A 94 18.51 -6.24 -1.49
CA ALA A 94 19.29 -7.42 -1.86
C ALA A 94 18.43 -8.69 -1.85
N LEU A 95 17.59 -8.86 -0.83
CA LEU A 95 16.64 -9.97 -0.74
C LEU A 95 15.66 -9.97 -1.92
N LEU A 96 15.12 -8.79 -2.27
CA LEU A 96 14.21 -8.67 -3.41
C LEU A 96 14.92 -9.03 -4.72
N ILE A 97 16.11 -8.50 -4.98
CA ILE A 97 16.88 -8.79 -6.20
C ILE A 97 17.19 -10.29 -6.28
N TRP A 98 17.60 -10.91 -5.17
CA TRP A 98 17.84 -12.35 -5.11
C TRP A 98 16.56 -13.16 -5.41
N LEU A 99 15.41 -12.76 -4.88
CA LEU A 99 14.13 -13.40 -5.14
C LEU A 99 13.74 -13.27 -6.62
N LEU A 100 13.86 -12.08 -7.20
CA LEU A 100 13.54 -11.83 -8.60
C LEU A 100 14.44 -12.66 -9.53
N ASN A 101 15.75 -12.70 -9.27
CA ASN A 101 16.68 -13.53 -10.03
C ASN A 101 16.33 -15.02 -9.92
N SER A 102 15.93 -15.49 -8.73
CA SER A 102 15.53 -16.88 -8.50
C SER A 102 14.24 -17.25 -9.24
N LEU A 103 13.40 -16.27 -9.56
CA LEU A 103 12.16 -16.41 -10.34
C LEU A 103 12.39 -16.22 -11.85
N GLY A 104 13.65 -16.05 -12.29
CA GLY A 104 13.98 -15.88 -13.70
C GLY A 104 13.68 -14.48 -14.24
N PHE A 105 13.56 -13.46 -13.39
CA PHE A 105 13.35 -12.10 -13.89
C PHE A 105 14.58 -11.60 -14.62
N ASN A 106 14.37 -11.11 -15.86
CA ASN A 106 15.37 -10.31 -16.54
C ASN A 106 15.48 -8.91 -15.90
N LEU A 107 16.55 -8.18 -16.22
CA LEU A 107 16.84 -6.88 -15.61
C LEU A 107 15.71 -5.87 -15.80
N ILE A 108 15.09 -5.82 -16.98
CA ILE A 108 14.02 -4.87 -17.28
C ILE A 108 12.75 -5.21 -16.51
N SER A 109 12.37 -6.48 -16.49
CA SER A 109 11.21 -6.96 -15.74
C SER A 109 11.39 -6.76 -14.25
N GLY A 110 12.61 -6.95 -13.74
CA GLY A 110 12.95 -6.70 -12.34
C GLY A 110 12.88 -5.21 -11.98
N VAL A 111 13.36 -4.32 -12.86
CA VAL A 111 13.24 -2.86 -12.68
C VAL A 111 11.78 -2.43 -12.70
N LEU A 112 10.98 -2.97 -13.63
CA LEU A 112 9.55 -2.69 -13.70
C LEU A 112 8.81 -3.18 -12.46
N PHE A 113 9.10 -4.41 -12.00
CA PHE A 113 8.54 -4.94 -10.76
C PHE A 113 8.86 -4.02 -9.57
N PHE A 114 10.13 -3.60 -9.44
CA PHE A 114 10.57 -2.72 -8.37
C PHE A 114 9.87 -1.37 -8.39
N LEU A 115 9.69 -0.80 -9.58
CA LEU A 115 8.97 0.46 -9.78
C LEU A 115 7.50 0.33 -9.38
N PHE A 116 6.81 -0.71 -9.87
CA PHE A 116 5.42 -0.97 -9.50
C PHE A 116 5.28 -1.21 -8.00
N LEU A 117 6.13 -2.04 -7.41
CA LEU A 117 6.16 -2.30 -5.98
C LEU A 117 6.29 -1.00 -5.18
N SER A 118 7.18 -0.11 -5.60
CA SER A 118 7.40 1.17 -4.94
C SER A 118 6.16 2.08 -5.01
N ILE A 119 5.58 2.24 -6.20
CA ILE A 119 4.38 3.06 -6.41
C ILE A 119 3.20 2.51 -5.61
N VAL A 120 2.94 1.22 -5.71
CA VAL A 120 1.81 0.58 -5.02
C VAL A 120 1.97 0.68 -3.51
N SER A 121 3.17 0.43 -2.98
CA SER A 121 3.44 0.58 -1.54
C SER A 121 3.13 2.00 -1.05
N PHE A 122 3.52 3.01 -1.84
CA PHE A 122 3.19 4.39 -1.54
C PHE A 122 1.67 4.68 -1.59
N LEU A 123 0.96 4.17 -2.59
CA LEU A 123 -0.49 4.34 -2.70
C LEU A 123 -1.24 3.70 -1.54
N VAL A 124 -0.86 2.48 -1.17
CA VAL A 124 -1.41 1.77 0.00
C VAL A 124 -1.22 2.59 1.27
N PHE A 125 -0.02 3.12 1.48
CA PHE A 125 0.27 4.00 2.60
C PHE A 125 -0.58 5.27 2.58
N ARG A 126 -0.73 5.90 1.42
CA ARG A 126 -1.58 7.09 1.25
C ARG A 126 -3.03 6.80 1.61
N ILE A 127 -3.61 5.72 1.08
CA ILE A 127 -4.99 5.29 1.38
C ILE A 127 -5.18 5.08 2.89
N ARG A 128 -4.24 4.38 3.52
CA ARG A 128 -4.24 4.12 4.97
C ARG A 128 -4.12 5.40 5.79
N SER A 129 -3.21 6.30 5.42
CA SER A 129 -3.01 7.57 6.12
C SER A 129 -4.29 8.42 6.08
N THR A 130 -4.92 8.54 4.92
CA THR A 130 -6.20 9.26 4.77
C THR A 130 -7.33 8.62 5.59
N ALA A 131 -7.42 7.29 5.63
CA ALA A 131 -8.40 6.60 6.48
C ALA A 131 -8.13 6.81 7.98
N ASN A 132 -6.86 6.77 8.39
CA ASN A 132 -6.42 6.93 9.78
C ASN A 132 -6.58 8.36 10.30
N GLU A 133 -6.53 9.38 9.43
CA GLU A 133 -6.85 10.77 9.80
C GLU A 133 -8.31 10.96 10.25
N LEU A 134 -9.22 10.06 9.85
CA LEU A 134 -10.63 10.09 10.21
C LEU A 134 -10.94 9.28 11.48
N LEU A 135 -9.96 8.56 12.05
CA LEU A 135 -10.10 7.75 13.26
C LEU A 135 -9.75 8.57 14.51
N VAL A 136 -10.72 8.76 15.42
CA VAL A 136 -10.52 9.46 16.70
C VAL A 136 -9.81 8.60 17.72
N VAL A 137 -9.96 7.28 17.58
CA VAL A 137 -9.23 6.29 18.36
C VAL A 137 -8.34 5.54 17.38
N ARG A 138 -7.03 5.76 17.48
CA ARG A 138 -6.05 4.88 16.84
C ARG A 138 -6.23 3.50 17.44
N ASP A 139 -6.80 2.58 16.69
CA ASP A 139 -6.72 1.17 17.05
C ASP A 139 -5.24 0.80 17.20
N LYS A 140 -4.92 -0.01 18.22
CA LYS A 140 -3.55 -0.50 18.40
C LYS A 140 -3.25 -1.42 17.23
N GLU A 141 -2.53 -0.91 16.24
CA GLU A 141 -1.95 -1.72 15.17
C GLU A 141 -1.15 -2.87 15.80
N GLY A 142 -1.39 -4.10 15.35
CA GLY A 142 -0.67 -5.27 15.86
C GLY A 142 0.81 -5.22 15.47
N ILE A 143 1.67 -5.90 16.23
CA ILE A 143 3.12 -5.98 15.97
C ILE A 143 3.42 -6.42 14.52
N PHE A 144 2.58 -7.28 13.96
CA PHE A 144 2.68 -7.75 12.57
C PHE A 144 2.57 -6.60 11.55
N TYR A 145 1.67 -5.65 11.79
CA TYR A 145 1.48 -4.49 10.92
C TYR A 145 2.74 -3.60 10.90
N HIS A 146 3.37 -3.40 12.06
CA HIS A 146 4.63 -2.67 12.15
C HIS A 146 5.79 -3.35 11.42
N ILE A 147 5.86 -4.69 11.42
CA ILE A 147 6.88 -5.43 10.67
C ILE A 147 6.66 -5.26 9.17
N ILE A 148 5.42 -5.39 8.71
CA ILE A 148 5.07 -5.18 7.30
C ILE A 148 5.45 -3.76 6.87
N ASP A 149 4.97 -2.74 7.60
CA ASP A 149 5.27 -1.35 7.28
C ASP A 149 6.77 -1.08 7.25
N PHE A 150 7.53 -1.68 8.15
CA PHE A 150 8.99 -1.56 8.19
C PHE A 150 9.67 -2.17 6.95
N ILE A 151 9.22 -3.34 6.49
CA ILE A 151 9.72 -3.99 5.25
C ILE A 151 9.38 -3.14 4.03
N PHE A 152 8.17 -2.58 3.98
CA PHE A 152 7.69 -1.79 2.84
C PHE A 152 8.21 -0.35 2.82
N LEU A 153 8.66 0.19 3.96
CA LEU A 153 9.16 1.55 4.12
C LEU A 153 10.22 2.00 3.09
N PRO A 154 11.26 1.21 2.77
CA PRO A 154 12.20 1.56 1.71
C PRO A 154 11.51 1.81 0.35
N PHE A 155 10.56 0.94 -0.01
CA PHE A 155 9.79 1.05 -1.27
C PHE A 155 8.81 2.23 -1.23
N MET A 156 8.14 2.46 -0.10
CA MET A 156 7.26 3.62 0.10
C MET A 156 8.01 4.93 -0.12
N ARG A 157 9.26 5.05 0.36
CA ARG A 157 10.08 6.25 0.17
C ARG A 157 10.39 6.50 -1.29
N ILE A 158 10.72 5.45 -2.04
CA ILE A 158 10.99 5.56 -3.49
C ILE A 158 9.70 5.89 -4.24
N GLY A 159 8.59 5.23 -3.91
CA GLY A 159 7.28 5.49 -4.49
C GLY A 159 6.81 6.92 -4.25
N TYR A 160 6.96 7.44 -3.02
CA TYR A 160 6.70 8.84 -2.69
C TYR A 160 7.60 9.79 -3.48
N TRP A 161 8.90 9.51 -3.55
CA TRP A 161 9.83 10.32 -4.36
C TRP A 161 9.43 10.34 -5.84
N LEU A 162 9.03 9.19 -6.39
CA LEU A 162 8.57 9.08 -7.77
C LEU A 162 7.25 9.85 -7.97
N ALA A 163 6.27 9.69 -7.08
CA ALA A 163 4.99 10.38 -7.15
C ALA A 163 5.15 11.90 -7.03
N SER A 164 5.91 12.36 -6.03
CA SER A 164 6.16 13.80 -5.78
C SER A 164 6.95 14.49 -6.90
N LYS A 165 7.84 13.77 -7.59
CA LYS A 165 8.52 14.29 -8.79
C LYS A 165 7.57 14.42 -9.99
N LEU A 166 6.46 13.69 -9.99
CA LEU A 166 5.48 13.63 -11.06
C LEU A 166 4.23 14.48 -10.79
N GLU A 167 4.11 15.13 -9.61
CA GLU A 167 3.02 16.06 -9.25
C GLU A 167 2.89 17.25 -10.21
N GLY A 168 3.91 17.57 -11.00
CA GLY A 168 3.81 18.54 -12.10
C GLY A 168 2.95 18.08 -13.29
N TYR A 169 2.61 16.79 -13.38
CA TYR A 169 1.82 16.18 -14.44
C TYR A 169 0.59 15.49 -13.86
N ASN A 170 -0.50 16.24 -13.66
CA ASN A 170 -1.81 15.73 -13.23
C ASN A 170 -2.30 14.52 -14.07
N ILE A 171 -1.81 14.42 -15.31
CA ILE A 171 -2.05 13.32 -16.26
C ILE A 171 -1.47 11.98 -15.75
N PHE A 172 -0.32 11.98 -15.06
CA PHE A 172 0.29 10.75 -14.57
C PHE A 172 -0.50 10.14 -13.41
N LEU A 173 -1.00 10.96 -12.48
CA LEU A 173 -1.88 10.49 -11.40
C LEU A 173 -3.19 9.94 -11.98
N PHE A 174 -3.81 10.64 -12.93
CA PHE A 174 -4.99 10.14 -13.65
C PHE A 174 -4.69 8.83 -14.40
N PHE A 175 -3.52 8.70 -15.03
CA PHE A 175 -3.10 7.50 -15.73
C PHE A 175 -2.84 6.32 -14.78
N LEU A 176 -2.24 6.60 -13.62
CA LEU A 176 -2.00 5.60 -12.57
C LEU A 176 -3.32 5.13 -11.95
N ASP A 177 -4.24 6.06 -11.66
CA ASP A 177 -5.59 5.74 -11.22
C ASP A 177 -6.31 4.93 -12.31
N PHE A 178 -6.24 5.30 -13.59
CA PHE A 178 -6.87 4.53 -14.67
C PHE A 178 -6.30 3.11 -14.82
N ILE A 179 -4.97 2.94 -14.79
CA ILE A 179 -4.31 1.64 -14.89
C ILE A 179 -4.63 0.73 -13.70
N ILE A 180 -4.85 1.30 -12.51
CA ILE A 180 -5.10 0.52 -11.30
C ILE A 180 -6.60 0.32 -11.08
N GLU A 181 -7.37 1.40 -11.10
CA GLU A 181 -8.80 1.46 -10.76
C GLU A 181 -9.68 0.76 -11.80
N ALA A 182 -9.41 0.93 -13.10
CA ALA A 182 -10.23 0.32 -14.15
C ALA A 182 -10.20 -1.22 -14.15
N PRO A 183 -9.03 -1.90 -14.13
CA PRO A 183 -9.00 -3.36 -14.04
C PRO A 183 -9.49 -3.86 -12.67
N PHE A 184 -9.23 -3.12 -11.59
CA PHE A 184 -9.72 -3.51 -10.26
C PHE A 184 -11.25 -3.49 -10.18
N LYS A 185 -11.90 -2.45 -10.72
CA LYS A 185 -13.38 -2.38 -10.82
C LYS A 185 -13.95 -3.55 -11.62
N LEU A 186 -13.32 -3.89 -12.75
CA LEU A 186 -13.71 -5.05 -13.55
C LEU A 186 -13.66 -6.37 -12.77
N VAL A 187 -12.57 -6.61 -12.02
CA VAL A 187 -12.44 -7.82 -11.19
C VAL A 187 -13.50 -7.87 -10.10
N LEU A 188 -13.74 -6.76 -9.40
CA LEU A 188 -14.79 -6.69 -8.37
C LEU A 188 -16.19 -6.91 -8.94
N GLU A 189 -16.47 -6.38 -10.13
CA GLU A 189 -17.74 -6.57 -10.83
C GLU A 189 -17.93 -8.05 -11.21
N VAL A 190 -16.91 -8.70 -11.75
CA VAL A 190 -16.94 -10.15 -12.07
C VAL A 190 -17.13 -10.99 -10.81
N LEU A 191 -16.42 -10.70 -9.72
CA LEU A 191 -16.58 -11.40 -8.44
C LEU A 191 -17.97 -11.19 -7.84
N GLY A 192 -18.50 -9.96 -7.90
CA GLY A 192 -19.85 -9.65 -7.44
C GLY A 192 -20.90 -10.43 -8.23
N ASN A 193 -20.77 -10.47 -9.56
CA ASN A 193 -21.65 -11.24 -10.44
C ASN A 193 -21.56 -12.74 -10.16
N TRP A 194 -20.35 -13.27 -9.91
CA TRP A 194 -20.17 -14.67 -9.53
C TRP A 194 -20.83 -15.00 -8.18
N LEU A 195 -20.64 -14.16 -7.17
CA LEU A 195 -21.28 -14.34 -5.86
C LEU A 195 -22.82 -14.27 -5.96
N ALA A 196 -23.34 -13.36 -6.79
CA ALA A 196 -24.78 -13.28 -7.07
C ALA A 196 -25.30 -14.57 -7.71
N PHE A 197 -24.61 -15.07 -8.74
CA PHE A 197 -24.95 -16.33 -9.41
C PHE A 197 -24.95 -17.53 -8.45
N VAL A 198 -23.93 -17.62 -7.58
CA VAL A 198 -23.86 -18.68 -6.56
C VAL A 198 -25.01 -18.57 -5.55
N ARG A 199 -25.40 -17.34 -5.17
CA ARG A 199 -26.53 -17.11 -4.27
C ARG A 199 -27.85 -17.54 -4.91
N GLU A 200 -28.08 -17.16 -6.16
CA GLU A 200 -29.25 -17.55 -6.96
C GLU A 200 -29.35 -19.07 -7.09
N LYS A 201 -28.24 -19.75 -7.39
CA LYS A 201 -28.21 -21.22 -7.44
C LYS A 201 -28.43 -21.90 -6.10
N LYS A 202 -28.04 -21.27 -4.98
CA LYS A 202 -28.36 -21.78 -3.64
C LYS A 202 -29.84 -21.62 -3.29
N GLU A 203 -30.45 -20.51 -3.70
CA GLU A 203 -31.88 -20.24 -3.51
C GLU A 203 -32.74 -21.21 -4.34
N GLU A 204 -32.30 -21.63 -5.54
CA GLU A 204 -32.99 -22.70 -6.31
C GLU A 204 -32.98 -24.08 -5.63
N ILE A 205 -32.00 -24.35 -4.76
CA ILE A 205 -31.82 -25.66 -4.10
C ILE A 205 -32.61 -25.77 -2.79
N ILE A 206 -32.99 -24.64 -2.20
CA ILE A 206 -33.78 -24.57 -0.96
C ILE A 206 -35.24 -24.25 -1.39
N PRO A 207 -36.16 -25.23 -1.35
CA PRO A 207 -37.55 -25.01 -1.78
C PRO A 207 -38.31 -24.01 -0.92
#